data_AF-A0A1Y0GZG7-F1
#
_entry.id   AF-A0A1Y0GZG7-F1
#
_cell.length_a   1.000
_cell.length_b   1.000
_cell.length_c   1.000
_cell.angle_alpha   90.00
_cell.angle_beta   90.00
_cell.angle_gamma   90.00
#
_symmetry.space_group_name_H-M   'P 1'
#
loop_
_entity.id
_entity.type
_entity.pdbx_description
1 polymer ?
#
loop_
_entity_poly.entity_id
_entity_poly.type
_entity_poly.pdbx_seq_one_letter_code
_entity_poly.pdbx_strand_id
1 'polypeptide(L)'
;MSALGMIAYMVAALIVGTLITVFYSIFRKVKEHDNFRSWRFIGLFSVIVAFAPYGWAEYQTHLHAADMQKAVEATIKSAKVKGKLAYFKVQKADETSAKVIIVVKEKTTTNDAESCVIDATLKNDPKKGWRPDKFQFVDSFDRGKDGVTFPPYW
;
A
#
# COMPACT_ATOMS: atom_id res chain seq x y z
N MET A 1 9.59 0.67 7.56
CA MET A 1 9.24 -0.51 8.38
C MET A 1 10.50 -1.30 8.72
N SER A 2 10.66 -1.82 9.96
CA SER A 2 11.78 -2.70 10.32
C SER A 2 11.46 -4.17 9.97
N ALA A 3 12.47 -5.03 9.83
CA ALA A 3 12.29 -6.47 9.56
C ALA A 3 11.35 -7.16 10.55
N LEU A 4 11.31 -6.66 11.79
CA LEU A 4 10.41 -7.14 12.84
C LEU A 4 8.92 -6.88 12.52
N GLY A 5 8.61 -5.72 11.92
CA GLY A 5 7.26 -5.38 11.49
C GLY A 5 6.77 -6.31 10.37
N MET A 6 7.65 -6.69 9.45
CA MET A 6 7.32 -7.64 8.38
C MET A 6 7.02 -9.03 8.94
N ILE A 7 7.83 -9.52 9.89
CA ILE A 7 7.59 -10.81 10.54
C ILE A 7 6.25 -10.79 11.28
N ALA A 8 5.99 -9.74 12.06
CA ALA A 8 4.72 -9.59 12.78
C ALA A 8 3.51 -9.57 11.82
N TYR A 9 3.63 -8.91 10.67
CA TYR A 9 2.60 -8.89 9.64
C TYR A 9 2.33 -10.27 9.05
N MET A 10 3.39 -11.01 8.69
CA MET A 10 3.25 -12.38 8.14
C MET A 10 2.61 -13.34 9.15
N VAL A 11 2.97 -13.22 10.43
CA VAL A 11 2.33 -14.01 11.51
C VAL A 11 0.86 -13.64 11.65
N ALA A 12 0.51 -12.34 11.61
CA ALA A 12 -0.89 -11.91 11.65
C ALA A 12 -1.69 -12.44 10.46
N ALA A 13 -1.14 -12.41 9.24
CA ALA A 13 -1.79 -12.98 8.06
C ALA A 13 -2.04 -14.50 8.21
N LEU A 14 -1.10 -15.23 8.82
CA LEU A 14 -1.24 -16.66 9.11
C LEU A 14 -2.35 -16.93 10.14
N ILE A 15 -2.44 -16.12 11.19
CA ILE A 15 -3.51 -16.22 12.18
C ILE A 15 -4.88 -16.00 11.53
N VAL A 16 -5.02 -14.94 10.73
CA VAL A 16 -6.28 -14.64 10.02
C VAL A 16 -6.62 -15.75 9.02
N GLY A 17 -5.65 -16.24 8.25
CA GLY A 17 -5.86 -17.38 7.34
C GLY A 17 -6.30 -18.65 8.06
N THR A 18 -5.79 -18.89 9.27
CA THR A 18 -6.23 -19.98 10.14
C THR A 18 -7.67 -19.82 10.57
N LEU A 19 -8.06 -18.63 11.04
CA LEU A 19 -9.44 -18.34 11.44
C LEU A 19 -10.41 -18.54 10.27
N ILE A 20 -10.10 -18.01 9.08
CA ILE A 20 -10.92 -18.20 7.88
C ILE A 20 -11.05 -19.69 7.54
N THR A 21 -9.97 -20.45 7.67
CA THR A 21 -10.01 -21.90 7.45
C THR A 21 -10.93 -22.61 8.45
N VAL A 22 -10.90 -22.21 9.73
CA VAL A 22 -11.79 -22.77 10.76
C VAL A 22 -13.25 -22.48 10.40
N PHE A 23 -13.58 -21.23 10.07
CA PHE A 23 -14.92 -20.86 9.63
C PHE A 23 -15.35 -21.69 8.40
N TYR A 24 -14.51 -21.77 7.37
CA TYR A 24 -14.78 -22.59 6.20
C TYR A 24 -15.00 -24.07 6.56
N SER A 25 -14.22 -24.61 7.49
CA SER A 25 -14.35 -25.99 7.95
C SER A 25 -15.66 -26.26 8.69
N ILE A 26 -16.26 -25.27 9.34
CA ILE A 26 -17.57 -25.41 10.01
C ILE A 26 -18.70 -25.48 8.98
N PHE A 27 -18.62 -24.70 7.90
CA PHE A 27 -19.66 -24.63 6.87
C PHE A 27 -19.48 -25.64 5.72
N ARG A 28 -18.45 -26.50 5.76
CA ARG A 28 -18.22 -27.50 4.71
C ARG A 28 -19.30 -28.58 4.72
N LYS A 29 -19.62 -29.13 3.55
CA LYS A 29 -20.57 -30.25 3.42
C LYS A 29 -19.97 -31.53 4.02
N VAL A 30 -20.80 -32.29 4.74
CA VAL A 30 -20.43 -33.56 5.40
C VAL A 30 -19.78 -34.57 4.43
N LYS A 31 -20.14 -34.51 3.14
CA LYS A 31 -19.64 -35.43 2.10
C LYS A 31 -18.15 -35.26 1.75
N GLU A 32 -17.50 -34.17 2.18
CA GLU A 32 -16.09 -33.87 1.85
C GLU A 32 -15.12 -34.14 3.02
N HIS A 33 -15.58 -34.82 4.07
CA HIS A 33 -14.84 -34.96 5.33
C HIS A 33 -13.44 -35.59 5.17
N ASP A 34 -13.28 -36.58 4.29
CA ASP A 34 -12.05 -37.35 4.14
C ASP A 34 -10.98 -36.69 3.25
N ASN A 35 -11.35 -35.72 2.41
CA ASN A 35 -10.42 -35.07 1.48
C ASN A 35 -9.91 -33.69 1.96
N PHE A 36 -10.37 -33.23 3.13
CA PHE A 36 -10.04 -31.89 3.59
C PHE A 36 -8.64 -31.81 4.21
N ARG A 37 -7.73 -31.15 3.50
CA ARG A 37 -6.37 -30.84 3.96
C ARG A 37 -6.33 -29.41 4.48
N SER A 38 -6.65 -29.22 5.77
CA SER A 38 -6.72 -27.92 6.44
C SER A 38 -5.49 -27.03 6.20
N TRP A 39 -4.28 -27.61 6.24
CA TRP A 39 -3.04 -26.86 6.00
C TRP A 39 -2.96 -26.20 4.62
N ARG A 40 -3.61 -26.77 3.59
CA ARG A 40 -3.67 -26.17 2.25
C ARG A 40 -4.55 -24.92 2.24
N PHE A 41 -5.68 -24.97 2.94
CA PHE A 41 -6.60 -23.84 3.07
C PHE A 41 -6.00 -22.74 3.96
N ILE A 42 -5.30 -23.12 5.04
CA ILE A 42 -4.56 -22.15 5.87
C ILE A 42 -3.53 -21.43 5.00
N GLY A 43 -2.69 -22.16 4.26
CA GLY A 43 -1.72 -21.57 3.35
C GLY A 43 -2.37 -20.64 2.32
N LEU A 44 -3.43 -21.11 1.66
CA LEU A 44 -4.14 -20.34 0.64
C LEU A 44 -4.73 -19.03 1.21
N PHE A 45 -5.50 -19.11 2.29
CA PHE A 45 -6.12 -17.93 2.89
C PHE A 45 -5.09 -16.97 3.49
N SER A 46 -4.00 -17.48 4.07
CA SER A 46 -2.91 -16.63 4.58
C SER A 46 -2.26 -15.83 3.46
N VAL A 47 -2.01 -16.46 2.30
CA VAL A 47 -1.50 -15.77 1.11
C VAL A 47 -2.51 -14.73 0.62
N ILE A 48 -3.79 -15.10 0.47
CA ILE A 48 -4.83 -14.15 0.04
C ILE A 48 -4.89 -12.93 0.97
N VAL A 49 -4.87 -13.13 2.29
CA VAL A 49 -4.89 -12.05 3.28
C VAL A 49 -3.63 -11.18 3.19
N ALA A 50 -2.45 -11.78 2.98
CA ALA A 50 -1.21 -11.04 2.82
C ALA A 50 -1.21 -10.18 1.54
N PHE A 51 -1.87 -10.64 0.47
CA PHE A 51 -1.95 -9.90 -0.79
C PHE A 51 -3.15 -8.95 -0.91
N ALA A 52 -4.18 -9.13 -0.08
CA ALA A 52 -5.41 -8.33 -0.12
C ALA A 52 -5.16 -6.80 -0.08
N PRO A 53 -4.22 -6.26 0.74
CA PRO A 53 -3.95 -4.82 0.73
C PRO A 53 -3.43 -4.28 -0.62
N TYR A 54 -2.69 -5.09 -1.38
CA TYR A 54 -2.25 -4.68 -2.72
C TYR A 54 -3.41 -4.59 -3.69
N GLY A 55 -4.28 -5.61 -3.70
CA GLY A 55 -5.49 -5.60 -4.53
C GLY A 55 -6.39 -4.43 -4.19
N TRP A 56 -6.52 -4.11 -2.90
CA TRP A 56 -7.26 -2.96 -2.42
C TRP A 56 -6.66 -1.63 -2.91
N ALA A 57 -5.35 -1.46 -2.77
CA ALA A 57 -4.67 -0.25 -3.25
C ALA A 57 -4.77 -0.10 -4.77
N GLU A 58 -4.71 -1.19 -5.54
CA GLU A 58 -4.89 -1.16 -6.98
C GLU A 58 -6.31 -0.72 -7.36
N TYR A 59 -7.31 -1.29 -6.70
CA TYR A 59 -8.71 -0.92 -6.87
C TYR A 59 -8.95 0.56 -6.57
N GLN A 60 -8.46 1.04 -5.42
CA GLN A 60 -8.55 2.45 -5.03
C GLN A 60 -7.83 3.38 -6.01
N THR A 61 -6.66 2.95 -6.50
CA THR A 61 -5.92 3.71 -7.51
C THR A 61 -6.72 3.80 -8.81
N HIS A 62 -7.31 2.69 -9.27
CA HIS A 62 -8.09 2.69 -10.50
C HIS A 62 -9.31 3.63 -10.43
N LEU A 63 -9.95 3.71 -9.25
CA LEU A 63 -11.11 4.57 -9.05
C LEU A 63 -10.77 6.06 -8.94
N HIS A 64 -9.70 6.41 -8.22
CA HIS A 64 -9.47 7.80 -7.80
C HIS A 64 -8.23 8.46 -8.42
N ALA A 65 -7.38 7.73 -9.13
CA ALA A 65 -6.14 8.27 -9.66
C ALA A 65 -6.34 9.47 -10.59
N ALA A 66 -7.31 9.40 -11.49
CA ALA A 66 -7.54 10.46 -12.48
C ALA A 66 -7.79 11.83 -11.80
N ASP A 67 -8.56 11.84 -10.71
CA ASP A 67 -8.95 13.06 -10.00
C ASP A 67 -7.82 13.58 -9.10
N MET A 68 -6.94 12.70 -8.63
CA MET A 68 -5.87 13.02 -7.69
C MET A 68 -4.55 13.40 -8.36
N GLN A 69 -4.39 13.15 -9.67
CA GLN A 69 -3.13 13.37 -10.39
C GLN A 69 -2.58 14.80 -10.21
N LYS A 70 -3.43 15.82 -10.33
CA LYS A 70 -3.00 17.23 -10.14
C LYS A 70 -2.52 17.51 -8.71
N ALA A 71 -3.18 16.92 -7.72
CA ALA A 71 -2.81 17.07 -6.31
C ALA A 71 -1.48 16.36 -6.00
N VAL A 72 -1.24 15.21 -6.61
CA VAL A 72 0.02 14.47 -6.53
C VAL A 72 1.17 15.29 -7.13
N GLU A 73 0.99 15.85 -8.32
CA GLU A 73 2.00 16.72 -8.94
C GLU A 73 2.29 17.98 -8.09
N ALA A 74 1.25 18.57 -7.49
CA ALA A 74 1.40 19.68 -6.56
C ALA A 74 2.16 19.27 -5.28
N THR A 75 1.99 18.04 -4.82
CA THR A 75 2.74 17.47 -3.68
C THR A 75 4.22 17.35 -4.03
N ILE A 76 4.57 16.81 -5.20
CA ILE A 76 5.96 16.65 -5.66
C ILE A 76 6.65 18.02 -5.76
N LYS A 77 5.97 19.02 -6.32
CA LYS A 77 6.47 20.40 -6.39
C LYS A 77 6.68 21.00 -5.00
N SER A 78 5.73 20.81 -4.10
CA SER A 78 5.82 21.28 -2.71
C SER A 78 6.95 20.61 -1.94
N ALA A 79 7.19 19.32 -2.21
CA ALA A 79 8.27 18.52 -1.65
C ALA A 79 9.66 18.85 -2.26
N LYS A 80 9.72 19.75 -3.26
CA LYS A 80 10.95 20.18 -3.96
C LYS A 80 11.78 19.02 -4.51
N VAL A 81 11.11 17.95 -4.96
CA VAL A 81 11.76 16.81 -5.61
C VAL A 81 11.92 17.12 -7.09
N LYS A 82 13.15 17.03 -7.62
CA LYS A 82 13.48 17.40 -9.02
C LYS A 82 13.20 16.28 -10.02
N GLY A 83 12.80 15.11 -9.53
CA GLY A 83 12.53 13.93 -10.34
C GLY A 83 11.19 13.95 -11.07
N LYS A 84 11.00 12.99 -11.99
CA LYS A 84 9.73 12.75 -12.68
C LYS A 84 8.88 11.76 -11.89
N LEU A 85 7.57 11.99 -11.82
CA LEU A 85 6.61 11.02 -11.28
C LEU A 85 6.72 9.71 -12.05
N ALA A 86 7.03 8.62 -11.36
CA ALA A 86 7.06 7.28 -11.95
C ALA A 86 5.65 6.66 -11.88
N TYR A 87 5.08 6.62 -10.69
CA TYR A 87 3.70 6.21 -10.45
C TYR A 87 3.25 6.71 -9.07
N PHE A 88 1.94 6.65 -8.82
CA PHE A 88 1.39 6.79 -7.48
C PHE A 88 0.31 5.73 -7.26
N LYS A 89 0.09 5.37 -5.99
CA LYS A 89 -0.95 4.43 -5.56
C LYS A 89 -1.78 5.06 -4.46
N VAL A 90 -3.10 4.90 -4.56
CA VAL A 90 -4.05 5.33 -3.54
C VAL A 90 -4.24 4.17 -2.57
N GLN A 91 -3.90 4.37 -1.30
CA GLN A 91 -4.04 3.32 -0.28
C GLN A 91 -5.44 3.31 0.32
N LYS A 92 -5.95 4.52 0.55
CA LYS A 92 -7.25 4.76 1.14
C LYS A 92 -7.73 6.12 0.63
N ALA A 93 -8.97 6.18 0.19
CA ALA A 93 -9.65 7.42 -0.11
C ALA A 93 -11.02 7.39 0.60
N ASP A 94 -11.39 8.53 1.15
CA ASP A 94 -12.75 8.83 1.60
C ASP A 94 -13.20 10.16 0.96
N GLU A 95 -14.39 10.67 1.31
CA GLU A 95 -14.92 11.90 0.70
C GLU A 95 -14.10 13.16 1.03
N THR A 96 -13.30 13.12 2.09
CA THR A 96 -12.61 14.27 2.69
C THR A 96 -11.09 14.20 2.60
N SER A 97 -10.53 12.99 2.56
CA SER A 97 -9.12 12.72 2.68
C SER A 97 -8.70 11.47 1.91
N ALA A 98 -7.47 11.45 1.42
CA ALA A 98 -6.89 10.29 0.79
C ALA A 98 -5.44 10.15 1.18
N LYS A 99 -5.02 8.90 1.44
CA LYS A 99 -3.62 8.53 1.67
C LYS A 99 -3.06 7.95 0.39
N VAL A 100 -2.01 8.55 -0.12
CA VAL A 100 -1.38 8.19 -1.39
C VAL A 100 0.11 7.99 -1.21
N ILE A 101 0.66 6.98 -1.88
CA ILE A 101 2.10 6.84 -2.05
C ILE A 101 2.47 7.32 -3.43
N ILE A 102 3.49 8.15 -3.47
CA ILE A 102 4.01 8.77 -4.68
C ILE A 102 5.45 8.29 -4.84
N VAL A 103 5.76 7.72 -5.99
CA VAL A 103 7.11 7.28 -6.32
C VAL A 103 7.65 8.17 -7.43
N VAL A 104 8.76 8.85 -7.15
CA VAL A 104 9.40 9.81 -8.04
C VAL A 104 10.79 9.29 -8.38
N LYS A 105 11.13 9.25 -9.67
CA LYS A 105 12.49 8.95 -10.11
C LYS A 105 13.31 10.23 -10.15
N GLU A 106 14.21 10.39 -9.19
CA GLU A 106 15.15 11.50 -9.08
C GLU A 106 16.56 11.02 -9.47
N LYS A 107 17.37 11.91 -10.05
CA LYS A 107 18.80 11.65 -10.20
C LYS A 107 19.49 12.11 -8.93
N THR A 108 20.23 11.22 -8.29
CA THR A 108 20.99 11.52 -7.08
C THR A 108 22.17 12.42 -7.37
N THR A 109 22.77 12.95 -6.30
CA THR A 109 24.05 13.66 -6.33
C THR A 109 25.20 12.85 -6.97
N THR A 110 25.14 11.51 -6.93
CA THR A 110 26.06 10.59 -7.61
C THR A 110 25.69 10.27 -9.07
N ASN A 111 24.67 10.92 -9.63
CA ASN A 111 24.17 10.73 -11.00
C ASN A 111 23.48 9.36 -11.25
N ASP A 112 23.18 8.61 -10.18
CA ASP A 112 22.39 7.38 -10.24
C ASP A 112 20.89 7.69 -10.18
N ALA A 113 20.06 6.79 -10.72
CA ALA A 113 18.61 6.93 -10.66
C ALA A 113 18.08 6.33 -9.35
N GLU A 114 17.51 7.17 -8.49
CA GLU A 114 16.88 6.76 -7.24
C GLU A 114 15.36 6.85 -7.35
N SER A 115 14.66 5.91 -6.71
CA SER A 115 13.20 5.98 -6.53
C SER A 115 12.91 6.58 -5.16
N CYS A 116 12.61 7.86 -5.13
CA CYS A 116 12.18 8.56 -3.93
C CYS A 116 10.70 8.24 -3.67
N VAL A 117 10.39 7.73 -2.49
CA VAL A 117 9.05 7.35 -2.08
C VAL A 117 8.51 8.33 -1.04
N ILE A 118 7.37 8.92 -1.36
CA ILE A 118 6.68 9.91 -0.53
C ILE A 118 5.33 9.34 -0.13
N ASP A 119 5.06 9.31 1.17
CA ASP A 119 3.72 9.08 1.70
C ASP A 119 3.06 10.45 1.91
N ALA A 120 1.93 10.67 1.24
CA ALA A 120 1.21 11.94 1.27
C ALA A 120 -0.26 11.74 1.64
N THR A 121 -0.77 12.69 2.40
CA THR A 121 -2.19 12.86 2.66
C THR A 121 -2.70 14.00 1.79
N LEU A 122 -3.73 13.69 1.00
CA LEU A 122 -4.51 14.65 0.24
C LEU A 122 -5.81 14.94 0.98
N LYS A 123 -6.31 16.16 0.87
CA LYS A 123 -7.65 16.56 1.31
C LYS A 123 -8.50 16.93 0.13
N ASN A 124 -9.77 16.54 0.16
CA ASN A 124 -10.74 16.93 -0.85
C ASN A 124 -11.42 18.22 -0.43
N ASP A 125 -11.29 19.27 -1.25
CA ASP A 125 -12.05 20.51 -1.09
C ASP A 125 -13.24 20.46 -2.06
N PRO A 126 -14.50 20.49 -1.60
CA PRO A 126 -15.69 20.37 -2.46
C PRO A 126 -15.74 21.36 -3.62
N LYS A 127 -15.07 22.51 -3.51
CA LYS A 127 -15.06 23.55 -4.54
C LYS A 127 -13.81 23.52 -5.43
N LYS A 128 -12.74 22.89 -4.96
CA LYS A 128 -11.39 23.03 -5.54
C LYS A 128 -10.72 21.68 -5.87
N GLY A 129 -11.40 20.58 -5.57
CA GLY A 129 -10.90 19.21 -5.74
C GLY A 129 -9.81 18.85 -4.73
N TRP A 130 -9.10 17.78 -5.04
CA TRP A 130 -8.03 17.24 -4.21
C TRP A 130 -6.84 18.20 -4.08
N ARG A 131 -6.31 18.33 -2.86
CA ARG A 131 -5.20 19.21 -2.49
C ARG A 131 -4.20 18.50 -1.58
N PRO A 132 -2.90 18.80 -1.68
CA PRO A 132 -1.91 18.32 -0.71
C PRO A 132 -2.17 18.88 0.68
N ASP A 133 -2.13 18.03 1.72
CA ASP A 133 -2.24 18.42 3.13
C ASP A 133 -0.92 18.19 3.87
N LYS A 134 -0.47 16.93 3.92
CA LYS A 134 0.78 16.53 4.61
C LYS A 134 1.55 15.55 3.75
N PHE A 135 2.88 15.54 3.88
CA PHE A 135 3.72 14.54 3.24
C PHE A 135 4.91 14.19 4.13
N GLN A 136 5.39 12.96 3.98
CA GLN A 136 6.59 12.44 4.63
C GLN A 136 7.40 11.61 3.62
N PHE A 137 8.72 11.70 3.70
CA PHE A 137 9.61 10.85 2.91
C PHE A 137 9.74 9.50 3.59
N VAL A 138 9.35 8.43 2.88
CA VAL A 138 9.46 7.05 3.34
C VAL A 138 10.84 6.51 3.01
N ASP A 139 11.25 6.67 1.76
CA ASP A 139 12.52 6.17 1.25
C ASP A 139 13.15 7.22 0.35
N SER A 140 14.32 7.70 0.72
CA SER A 140 15.17 8.52 -0.14
C SER A 140 16.62 8.56 0.36
N PHE A 141 17.55 8.18 -0.51
CA PHE A 141 18.99 8.12 -0.25
C PHE A 141 19.58 9.51 -0.07
N ASP A 142 19.29 10.46 -0.98
CA ASP A 142 19.73 11.85 -0.87
C ASP A 142 19.23 12.55 0.43
N ARG A 143 18.17 12.01 1.06
CA ARG A 143 17.56 12.57 2.29
C ARG A 143 17.83 11.71 3.52
N GLY A 144 18.67 10.68 3.42
CA GLY A 144 19.04 9.79 4.52
C GLY A 144 17.85 9.04 5.14
N LYS A 145 16.86 8.69 4.31
CA LYS A 145 15.68 7.92 4.71
C LYS A 145 15.76 6.55 4.06
N ASP A 146 16.05 5.52 4.84
CA ASP A 146 16.12 4.15 4.35
C ASP A 146 14.90 3.37 4.85
N GLY A 147 13.80 3.50 4.13
CA GLY A 147 12.52 2.91 4.50
C GLY A 147 12.13 1.74 3.60
N VAL A 148 11.77 0.60 4.20
CA VAL A 148 11.22 -0.51 3.41
C VAL A 148 9.78 -0.22 2.97
N THR A 149 9.51 -0.36 1.67
CA THR A 149 8.19 -0.23 1.03
C THR A 149 7.53 -1.59 0.78
N PHE A 150 7.42 -2.40 1.84
CA PHE A 150 6.69 -3.66 1.80
C PHE A 150 5.30 -3.49 2.43
N PRO A 151 4.32 -4.34 2.08
CA PRO A 151 3.00 -4.23 2.60
C PRO A 151 2.86 -4.36 4.09
N PRO A 152 1.74 -3.81 4.56
CA PRO A 152 0.95 -2.81 3.83
C PRO A 152 1.80 -1.54 3.87
N TYR A 153 1.79 -0.76 2.79
CA TYR A 153 2.72 0.35 2.62
C TYR A 153 2.51 1.46 3.70
N TRP A 154 2.82 1.24 4.98
CA TRP A 154 2.57 2.15 6.09
C TRP A 154 3.82 2.91 6.50
#